data_AF-X6DFI3-F1
#
_entry.id   AF-X6DFI3-F1
#
_cell.length_a   1.000
_cell.length_b   1.000
_cell.length_c   1.000
_cell.angle_alpha   90.00
_cell.angle_beta   90.00
_cell.angle_gamma   90.00
#
_symmetry.space_group_name_H-M   'P 1'
#
loop_
_entity.id
_entity.type
_entity.pdbx_description
1 polymer ?
#
loop_
_entity_poly.entity_id
_entity_poly.type
_entity_poly.pdbx_seq_one_letter_code
_entity_poly.pdbx_strand_id
1 'polypeptide(L)'
;MGPGMPKADYSHMPETPPVFMSGDESAGLELVDVTLWLAKRLEERKPISPELRALFWSQAKRGMTDEVSLKALDRRWRHLAHLPEPENPLPGDLVKILEDVEEKRRKIVSAL
;
A
#
# COMPACT_ATOMS: atom_id res chain seq x y z
N MET A 1 -21.56 -16.22 9.57
CA MET A 1 -20.18 -16.60 9.20
C MET A 1 -20.20 -18.08 8.87
N GLY A 2 -19.90 -18.46 7.61
CA GLY A 2 -19.88 -19.85 7.17
C GLY A 2 -18.64 -20.61 7.66
N PRO A 3 -18.67 -21.96 7.68
CA PRO A 3 -17.49 -22.77 7.97
C PRO A 3 -16.37 -22.44 6.96
N GLY A 4 -15.14 -22.23 7.43
CA GLY A 4 -13.97 -21.92 6.58
C GLY A 4 -13.65 -20.42 6.40
N MET A 5 -14.53 -19.51 6.83
CA MET A 5 -14.23 -18.07 6.79
C MET A 5 -13.16 -17.71 7.84
N PRO A 6 -12.06 -17.02 7.45
CA PRO A 6 -11.12 -16.43 8.40
C PRO A 6 -11.87 -15.58 9.42
N LYS A 7 -11.52 -15.69 10.70
CA LYS A 7 -12.01 -14.74 11.70
C LYS A 7 -11.50 -13.36 11.30
N ALA A 8 -12.40 -12.39 11.25
CA ALA A 8 -12.01 -11.01 11.04
C ALA A 8 -11.05 -10.59 12.17
N ASP A 9 -9.81 -10.28 11.79
CA ASP A 9 -8.78 -9.80 12.70
C ASP A 9 -8.88 -8.27 12.81
N TYR A 10 -9.28 -7.79 13.99
CA TYR A 10 -9.41 -6.38 14.30
C TYR A 10 -8.27 -5.88 15.21
N SER A 11 -7.17 -6.62 15.36
CA SER A 11 -6.07 -6.29 16.27
C SER A 11 -5.39 -4.95 15.98
N HIS A 12 -5.62 -4.37 14.81
CA HIS A 12 -5.12 -3.06 14.39
C HIS A 12 -6.23 -2.01 14.20
N MET A 13 -7.48 -2.36 14.54
CA MET A 13 -8.56 -1.39 14.51
C MET A 13 -8.37 -0.40 15.66
N PRO A 14 -8.38 0.91 15.40
CA PRO A 14 -8.28 1.90 16.47
C PRO A 14 -9.40 1.67 17.51
N GLU A 15 -9.03 1.59 18.78
CA GLU A 15 -10.00 1.46 19.89
C GLU A 15 -10.86 2.72 20.03
N THR A 16 -10.32 3.87 19.60
CA THR A 16 -11.02 5.14 19.56
C THR A 16 -11.83 5.25 18.27
N PRO A 17 -13.16 5.42 18.33
CA PRO A 17 -13.97 5.67 17.15
C PRO A 17 -13.50 6.93 16.41
N PRO A 18 -13.55 6.95 15.07
CA PRO A 18 -13.27 8.17 14.32
C PRO A 18 -14.27 9.26 14.72
N VAL A 19 -13.76 10.42 15.10
CA VAL A 19 -14.56 11.62 15.33
C VAL A 19 -14.68 12.35 14.00
N PHE A 20 -15.90 12.45 13.49
CA PHE A 20 -16.18 13.21 12.27
C PHE A 20 -16.37 14.68 12.66
N MET A 21 -15.41 15.53 12.29
CA MET A 21 -15.49 16.99 12.42
C MET A 21 -15.75 17.60 11.06
N SER A 22 -16.40 18.77 11.03
CA SER A 22 -16.51 19.53 9.79
C SER A 22 -15.14 20.03 9.33
N GLY A 23 -15.00 20.29 8.04
CA GLY A 23 -13.70 20.66 7.44
C GLY A 23 -13.10 21.90 8.08
N ASP A 24 -13.92 22.90 8.39
CA ASP A 24 -13.57 24.17 9.04
C ASP A 24 -13.18 24.05 10.52
N GLU A 25 -13.51 22.93 11.17
CA GLU A 25 -13.11 22.64 12.55
C GLU A 25 -11.85 21.75 12.61
N SER A 26 -11.31 21.35 11.46
CA SER A 26 -10.19 20.42 11.35
C SER A 26 -9.13 20.93 10.40
N ALA A 27 -8.05 21.49 10.95
CA ALA A 27 -6.88 21.89 10.17
C ALA A 27 -6.33 20.76 9.27
N GLY A 28 -6.51 19.49 9.68
CA GLY A 28 -6.15 18.33 8.86
C GLY A 28 -7.05 18.17 7.63
N LEU A 29 -8.36 18.37 7.78
CA LEU A 29 -9.30 18.29 6.65
C LEU A 29 -9.17 19.50 5.72
N GLU A 30 -8.94 20.71 6.26
CA GLU A 30 -8.63 21.88 5.42
C GLU A 30 -7.38 21.67 4.56
N LEU A 31 -6.34 21.03 5.12
CA LEU A 31 -5.13 20.71 4.38
C LEU A 31 -5.41 19.69 3.26
N VAL A 32 -6.28 18.72 3.50
CA VAL A 32 -6.74 17.77 2.47
C VAL A 32 -7.49 18.50 1.36
N ASP A 33 -8.40 19.42 1.69
CA ASP A 33 -9.17 20.19 0.72
C ASP A 33 -8.26 21.05 -0.17
N VAL A 34 -7.25 21.72 0.41
CA VAL A 34 -6.23 22.44 -0.36
C VAL A 34 -5.48 21.50 -1.29
N THR A 35 -5.12 20.30 -0.82
CA THR A 35 -4.40 19.30 -1.62
C THR A 35 -5.22 18.83 -2.81
N LEU A 36 -6.50 18.52 -2.60
CA LEU A 36 -7.43 18.10 -3.65
C LEU A 36 -7.69 19.24 -4.65
N TRP A 37 -7.84 20.48 -4.16
CA TRP A 37 -7.98 21.65 -5.01
C TRP A 37 -6.76 21.88 -5.90
N LEU A 38 -5.54 21.74 -5.35
CA LEU A 38 -4.29 21.83 -6.11
C LEU A 38 -4.18 20.73 -7.17
N ALA A 39 -4.54 19.48 -6.84
CA ALA A 39 -4.56 18.38 -7.79
C ALA A 39 -5.46 18.68 -8.99
N LYS A 40 -6.69 19.15 -8.73
CA LYS A 40 -7.65 19.53 -9.77
C LYS A 40 -7.13 20.68 -10.64
N ARG A 41 -6.53 21.72 -10.03
CA ARG A 41 -5.93 22.83 -10.77
C ARG A 41 -4.81 22.36 -11.70
N LEU A 42 -3.95 21.43 -11.25
CA LEU A 42 -2.88 20.84 -12.05
C LEU A 42 -3.44 20.03 -13.23
N GLU A 43 -4.45 19.19 -12.98
CA GLU A 43 -5.14 18.40 -14.00
C GLU A 43 -5.75 19.27 -15.09
N GLU A 44 -6.46 20.34 -14.68
CA GLU A 44 -7.09 21.31 -15.58
C GLU A 44 -6.09 22.30 -16.22
N ARG A 45 -4.78 22.14 -15.96
CA ARG A 45 -3.70 23.03 -16.44
C ARG A 45 -3.91 24.51 -16.08
N LYS A 46 -4.59 24.78 -14.96
CA LYS A 46 -4.80 26.13 -14.45
C LYS A 46 -3.53 26.67 -13.78
N PRO A 47 -3.30 27.99 -13.81
CA PRO A 47 -2.12 28.59 -13.19
C PRO A 47 -2.12 28.37 -11.67
N ILE A 48 -0.94 28.13 -11.10
CA ILE A 48 -0.74 27.93 -9.66
C ILE A 48 0.60 28.56 -9.30
N SER A 49 0.70 29.14 -8.11
CA SER A 49 1.96 29.75 -7.68
C SER A 49 3.06 28.69 -7.54
N PRO A 50 4.34 29.07 -7.71
CA PRO A 50 5.47 28.15 -7.50
C PRO A 50 5.47 27.50 -6.11
N GLU A 51 5.08 28.23 -5.07
CA GLU A 51 5.04 27.78 -3.68
C GLU A 51 3.98 26.69 -3.48
N LEU A 52 2.77 26.91 -4.01
CA LEU A 52 1.69 25.92 -3.95
C LEU A 52 2.01 24.67 -4.76
N ARG A 53 2.69 24.83 -5.89
CA ARG A 53 3.20 23.70 -6.68
C ARG A 53 4.26 22.91 -5.91
N ALA A 54 5.18 23.59 -5.22
CA ALA A 54 6.20 22.94 -4.39
C ALA A 54 5.57 22.17 -3.21
N LEU A 55 4.58 22.78 -2.54
CA LEU A 55 3.80 22.16 -1.48
C LEU A 55 3.13 20.86 -1.97
N PHE A 56 2.37 20.92 -3.07
CA PHE A 56 1.72 19.74 -3.63
C PHE A 56 2.69 18.59 -3.93
N TRP A 57 3.81 18.88 -4.60
CA TRP A 57 4.78 17.84 -4.96
C TRP A 57 5.54 17.25 -3.76
N SER A 58 5.70 18.01 -2.67
CA SER A 58 6.26 17.47 -1.42
C SER A 58 5.37 16.39 -0.81
N GLN A 59 4.05 16.51 -0.97
CA GLN A 59 3.05 15.58 -0.45
C GLN A 59 2.81 14.43 -1.43
N ALA A 60 2.69 14.72 -2.72
CA ALA A 60 2.47 13.73 -3.79
C ALA A 60 3.62 12.70 -3.87
N LYS A 61 4.86 13.10 -3.57
CA LYS A 61 6.01 12.18 -3.49
C LYS A 61 5.91 11.13 -2.38
N ARG A 62 5.04 11.35 -1.39
CA ARG A 62 4.86 10.46 -0.24
C ARG A 62 3.74 9.44 -0.47
N GLY A 63 2.95 9.60 -1.53
CA GLY A 63 1.99 8.60 -1.97
C GLY A 63 2.65 7.61 -2.92
N MET A 64 2.64 6.32 -2.59
CA MET A 64 3.01 5.26 -3.53
C MET A 64 1.86 5.08 -4.53
N THR A 65 1.89 5.84 -5.63
CA THR A 65 0.80 5.88 -6.63
C THR A 65 0.89 4.76 -7.67
N ASP A 66 1.97 3.98 -7.65
CA ASP A 66 2.28 2.96 -8.64
C ASP A 66 2.08 1.51 -8.12
N GLU A 67 1.65 1.35 -6.87
CA GLU A 67 1.34 0.07 -6.21
C GLU A 67 0.23 -0.71 -6.93
N VAL A 68 -0.67 -0.03 -7.63
CA VAL A 68 -1.78 -0.63 -8.39
C VAL A 68 -1.51 -0.80 -9.88
N SER A 69 -0.45 -0.16 -10.40
CA SER A 69 -0.13 -0.27 -11.82
C SER A 69 0.66 -1.54 -12.10
N LEU A 70 0.06 -2.49 -12.82
CA LEU A 70 0.75 -3.74 -13.23
C LEU A 70 2.08 -3.45 -13.95
N LYS A 71 2.14 -2.41 -14.79
CA LYS A 71 3.35 -2.01 -15.49
C LYS A 71 4.44 -1.50 -14.53
N ALA A 72 4.05 -0.78 -13.48
CA ALA A 72 5.01 -0.26 -12.51
C ALA A 72 5.48 -1.33 -11.53
N LEU A 73 4.57 -2.21 -11.09
CA LEU A 73 4.89 -3.42 -10.33
C LEU A 73 5.89 -4.27 -11.11
N ASP A 74 5.62 -4.53 -12.39
CA ASP A 74 6.53 -5.24 -13.28
C ASP A 74 7.89 -4.55 -13.35
N ARG A 75 7.94 -3.24 -13.63
CA ARG A 75 9.21 -2.49 -13.66
C ARG A 75 10.01 -2.62 -12.35
N ARG A 76 9.33 -2.58 -11.20
CA ARG A 76 9.96 -2.65 -9.87
C ARG A 76 10.50 -4.05 -9.58
N TRP A 77 9.73 -5.09 -9.85
CA TRP A 77 10.01 -6.45 -9.39
C TRP A 77 10.60 -7.37 -10.46
N ARG A 78 10.64 -6.99 -11.74
CA ARG A 78 11.15 -7.80 -12.85
C ARG A 78 12.56 -8.35 -12.65
N HIS A 79 13.40 -7.65 -11.89
CA HIS A 79 14.75 -8.13 -11.57
C HIS A 79 14.73 -9.46 -10.80
N LEU A 80 13.68 -9.75 -10.03
CA LEU A 80 13.51 -11.03 -9.31
C LEU A 80 13.38 -12.22 -10.27
N ALA A 81 12.84 -12.01 -11.48
CA ALA A 81 12.71 -13.06 -12.49
C ALA A 81 14.04 -13.46 -13.14
N HIS A 82 15.11 -12.70 -12.89
CA HIS A 82 16.44 -12.90 -13.47
C HIS A 82 17.51 -13.12 -12.40
N LEU A 83 17.12 -13.44 -11.17
CA LEU A 83 18.07 -13.80 -10.13
C LEU A 83 18.84 -15.07 -10.54
N PRO A 84 20.15 -15.14 -10.27
CA PRO A 84 20.92 -16.34 -10.53
C PRO A 84 20.40 -17.50 -9.68
N GLU A 85 20.43 -18.71 -10.24
CA GLU A 85 20.21 -19.91 -9.44
C GLU A 85 21.34 -20.04 -8.42
N PRO A 86 21.03 -20.35 -7.15
CA PRO A 86 22.05 -20.53 -6.14
C PRO A 86 22.92 -21.76 -6.48
N GLU A 87 24.23 -21.57 -6.51
CA GLU A 87 25.20 -22.64 -6.82
C GLU A 87 25.20 -23.76 -5.77
N ASN A 88 24.84 -23.42 -4.53
CA ASN A 88 24.77 -24.33 -3.41
C ASN A 88 23.31 -24.53 -2.99
N PRO A 89 22.96 -25.73 -2.48
CA PRO A 89 21.64 -25.95 -1.91
C PRO A 89 21.38 -24.96 -0.78
N LEU A 90 20.10 -24.60 -0.62
CA LEU A 90 19.67 -23.75 0.47
C LEU A 90 20.06 -24.39 1.81
N PRO A 91 20.54 -23.60 2.79
CA PRO A 91 20.73 -24.07 4.16
C PRO A 91 19.49 -24.82 4.67
N GLY A 92 19.70 -25.94 5.37
CA GLY A 92 18.60 -26.81 5.82
C GLY A 92 17.55 -26.10 6.68
N ASP A 93 17.95 -25.07 7.43
CA ASP A 93 17.03 -24.24 8.22
C ASP A 93 16.10 -23.39 7.35
N LEU A 94 16.61 -22.85 6.23
CA LEU A 94 15.79 -22.10 5.28
C LEU A 94 14.82 -23.02 4.52
N VAL A 95 15.27 -24.23 4.18
CA VAL A 95 14.41 -25.25 3.55
C VAL A 95 13.22 -25.56 4.44
N LYS A 96 13.46 -25.83 5.73
CA LYS A 96 12.38 -26.09 6.70
C LYS A 96 11.40 -24.92 6.81
N ILE A 97 11.91 -23.68 6.86
CA ILE A 97 11.05 -22.49 6.93
C ILE A 97 10.16 -22.40 5.69
N LEU A 98 10.71 -22.64 4.50
CA LEU A 98 9.95 -22.59 3.24
C LEU A 98 8.89 -23.70 3.19
N GLU A 99 9.24 -24.91 3.62
CA GLU A 99 8.32 -26.05 3.70
C GLU A 99 7.18 -25.78 4.68
N ASP A 100 7.48 -25.26 5.88
CA ASP A 100 6.49 -24.91 6.90
C ASP A 100 5.50 -23.84 6.39
N VAL A 101 6.02 -22.83 5.68
CA VAL A 101 5.21 -21.75 5.10
C VAL A 101 4.31 -22.30 3.98
N GLU A 102 4.86 -23.12 3.10
CA GLU A 102 4.11 -23.73 2.00
C GLU A 102 3.06 -24.74 2.50
N GLU A 103 3.36 -25.51 3.54
CA GLU A 103 2.41 -26.44 4.15
C GLU A 103 1.24 -25.68 4.80
N LYS A 104 1.53 -24.58 5.50
CA LYS A 104 0.49 -23.67 6.04
C LYS A 104 -0.38 -23.11 4.91
N ARG A 105 0.23 -22.63 3.82
CA ARG A 105 -0.49 -22.10 2.66
C ARG A 105 -1.39 -23.17 2.03
N ARG A 106 -0.88 -24.40 1.83
CA ARG A 106 -1.64 -25.52 1.25
C ARG A 106 -2.83 -25.90 2.12
N LYS A 107 -2.66 -25.98 3.44
CA LYS A 107 -3.76 -26.24 4.39
C LYS A 107 -4.87 -25.20 4.28
N ILE A 108 -4.52 -23.92 4.18
CA ILE A 108 -5.47 -22.82 3.99
C ILE A 108 -6.20 -22.97 2.64
N VAL A 109 -5.46 -23.15 1.54
CA VAL A 109 -6.04 -23.27 0.19
C VAL A 109 -6.94 -24.50 0.07
N SER A 110 -6.59 -25.64 0.68
CA SER A 110 -7.43 -26.85 0.65
C SER A 110 -8.69 -26.76 1.51
N ALA A 111 -8.75 -25.78 2.42
CA ALA A 111 -9.89 -25.54 3.30
C ALA A 111 -10.85 -24.46 2.77
N LEU A 112 -10.55 -23.87 1.60
CA LEU A 112 -11.39 -22.94 0.85
C LEU A 112 -12.19 -23.69 -0.22
#